data_AF-A0A382SZN5-F1
#
_entry.id   AF-A0A382SZN5-F1
#
_cell.length_a   1.000
_cell.length_b   1.000
_cell.length_c   1.000
_cell.angle_alpha   90.00
_cell.angle_beta   90.00
_cell.angle_gamma   90.00
#
_symmetry.space_group_name_H-M   'P 1'
#
loop_
_entity.id
_entity.type
_entity.pdbx_description
1 polymer ?
#
loop_
_entity_poly.entity_id
_entity_poly.type
_entity_poly.pdbx_seq_one_letter_code
_entity_poly.pdbx_strand_id
1 'polypeptide(L)' 'INILDIIELANIILNDDSNEFGDVNNDGIINILDIITIVNIILNT' A
#
# COMPACT_ATOMS: atom_id res chain seq x y z
N ILE A 1 6.11 -0.20 9.21
CA ILE A 1 5.14 -1.14 8.63
C ILE A 1 4.32 -1.78 9.74
N ASN A 2 3.11 -1.26 9.92
CA ASN A 2 2.07 -1.71 10.83
C ASN A 2 0.70 -1.41 10.18
N ILE A 3 -0.38 -1.64 10.92
CA ILE A 3 -1.75 -1.45 10.41
C ILE A 3 -2.06 -0.01 9.98
N LEU A 4 -1.41 1.00 10.56
CA LEU A 4 -1.60 2.41 10.18
C LEU A 4 -1.15 2.65 8.73
N ASP A 5 -0.05 2.03 8.31
CA ASP A 5 0.45 2.15 6.93
C ASP A 5 -0.56 1.58 5.92
N ILE A 6 -1.28 0.50 6.30
CA ILE A 6 -2.38 -0.06 5.47
C ILE A 6 -3.54 0.93 5.37
N ILE A 7 -3.92 1.57 6.48
CA ILE A 7 -5.02 2.55 6.49
C ILE A 7 -4.66 3.78 5.65
N GLU A 8 -3.43 4.26 5.75
CA GLU A 8 -2.93 5.39 4.95
C GLU A 8 -2.97 5.05 3.46
N LEU A 9 -2.46 3.88 3.06
CA LEU A 9 -2.48 3.43 1.68
C LEU A 9 -3.89 3.20 1.14
N ALA A 10 -4.80 2.65 1.96
CA ALA A 10 -6.20 2.51 1.58
C ALA A 10 -6.87 3.86 1.32
N ASN A 11 -6.55 4.89 2.12
CA ASN A 11 -7.07 6.24 1.88
C ASN A 11 -6.54 6.83 0.57
N ILE A 12 -5.25 6.66 0.28
CA ILE A 12 -4.64 7.11 -0.98
C ILE A 12 -5.37 6.50 -2.18
N ILE A 13 -5.58 5.17 -2.17
CA ILE A 13 -6.29 4.44 -3.23
C ILE A 13 -7.74 4.94 -3.39
N LEU A 14 -8.46 5.14 -2.27
CA LEU A 14 -9.86 5.55 -2.30
C LEU A 14 -10.07 6.99 -2.76
N ASN A 15 -9.10 7.86 -2.52
CA ASN A 15 -9.14 9.26 -2.93
C ASN A 15 -8.59 9.50 -4.34
N ASP A 16 -8.05 8.47 -5.00
CA ASP A 16 -7.31 8.59 -6.27
C ASP A 16 -6.15 9.61 -6.15
N ASP A 17 -5.54 9.66 -4.96
CA ASP A 17 -4.42 10.54 -4.65
C ASP A 17 -3.10 9.91 -5.10
N SER A 18 -2.18 10.72 -5.61
CA SER A 18 -0.82 10.28 -5.91
C SER A 18 0.06 10.33 -4.67
N ASN A 19 0.77 9.25 -4.36
CA ASN A 19 1.79 9.20 -3.31
C ASN A 19 3.06 8.54 -3.84
N GLU A 20 4.21 9.22 -3.71
CA GLU A 20 5.50 8.74 -4.22
C GLU A 20 6.02 7.46 -3.53
N PHE A 21 5.47 7.10 -2.37
CA PHE A 21 5.80 5.90 -1.61
C PHE A 21 4.65 4.87 -1.56
N GLY A 22 3.53 5.14 -2.25
CA GLY A 22 2.36 4.26 -2.25
C GLY A 22 2.52 3.01 -3.13
N ASP A 23 3.40 3.07 -4.13
CA ASP A 23 3.76 1.93 -5.00
C ASP A 23 4.82 1.07 -4.32
N VAL A 24 4.35 0.15 -3.47
CA VAL A 24 5.20 -0.69 -2.62
C VAL A 24 5.80 -1.84 -3.43
N ASN A 25 5.07 -2.35 -4.41
CA ASN A 25 5.53 -3.45 -5.26
C ASN A 25 6.32 -2.98 -6.50
N ASN A 26 6.39 -1.67 -6.74
CA ASN A 26 7.08 -1.01 -7.87
C ASN A 26 6.55 -1.43 -9.25
N ASP A 27 5.24 -1.63 -9.39
CA ASP A 27 4.59 -1.96 -10.67
C ASP A 27 4.07 -0.72 -11.44
N GLY A 28 4.17 0.47 -10.82
CA GLY A 28 3.74 1.74 -11.38
C GLY A 28 2.27 2.07 -11.17
N ILE A 29 1.52 1.25 -10.41
CA ILE A 29 0.10 1.43 -10.15
C ILE A 29 -0.19 1.28 -8.65
N ILE A 30 -0.54 2.37 -7.99
CA ILE A 30 -0.96 2.36 -6.59
C ILE A 30 -2.35 1.70 -6.48
N ASN A 31 -2.43 0.47 -5.98
CA ASN A 31 -3.68 -0.28 -5.86
C ASN A 31 -3.65 -1.31 -4.71
N ILE A 32 -4.65 -2.21 -4.65
CA ILE A 32 -4.78 -3.22 -3.59
C ILE A 32 -3.58 -4.18 -3.49
N LEU A 33 -2.79 -4.35 -4.55
CA LEU A 33 -1.58 -5.18 -4.55
C LEU A 33 -0.48 -4.60 -3.64
N ASP A 34 -0.39 -3.28 -3.50
CA ASP A 34 0.54 -2.63 -2.58
C ASP A 34 0.16 -2.92 -1.13
N ILE A 35 -1.14 -2.91 -0.81
CA ILE A 35 -1.66 -3.30 0.50
C ILE A 35 -1.33 -4.77 0.79
N ILE A 36 -1.51 -5.67 -0.19
CA ILE A 36 -1.15 -7.09 -0.02
C ILE A 36 0.35 -7.24 0.27
N THR A 37 1.19 -6.45 -0.40
CA THR A 37 2.64 -6.45 -0.16
C THR A 37 2.97 -6.03 1.28
N ILE A 38 2.31 -4.98 1.79
CA ILE A 38 2.43 -4.57 3.20
C ILE A 38 1.97 -5.69 4.16
N VAL A 39 0.83 -6.33 3.89
CA VAL A 39 0.31 -7.43 4.72
C VAL A 39 1.31 -8.60 4.76
N ASN A 40 1.89 -8.95 3.61
CA ASN A 40 2.91 -9.98 3.51
C ASN A 40 4.16 -9.65 4.33
N ILE A 41 4.60 -8.38 4.32
CA ILE A 41 5.71 -7.92 5.17
C ILE A 41 5.36 -8.05 6.66
N ILE A 42 4.13 -7.72 7.06
CA ILE A 42 3.68 -7.85 8.46
C ILE A 42 3.61 -9.32 8.89
N LEU A 43 3.12 -10.19 8.00
CA LEU A 43 2.95 -11.62 8.26
C LEU A 43 4.24 -12.45 8.07
N ASN A 44 5.28 -11.86 7.47
CA ASN A 44 6.51 -12.54 7.03
C ASN A 44 6.22 -13.70 6.06
N THR A 45 5.39 -13.47 5.04
CA THR A 45 4.95 -14.47 4.06
C THR A 45 5.22 -14.05 2.62
#